data_AF-A0A2T2R018-F1
#
_entry.id   AF-A0A2T2R018-F1
#
_cell.length_a   1.000
_cell.length_b   1.000
_cell.length_c   1.000
_cell.angle_alpha   90.00
_cell.angle_beta   90.00
_cell.angle_gamma   90.00
#
_symmetry.space_group_name_H-M   'P 1'
#
loop_
_entity.id
_entity.type
_entity.pdbx_description
1 polymer ?
#
loop_
_entity_poly.entity_id
_entity_poly.type
_entity_poly.pdbx_seq_one_letter_code
_entity_poly.pdbx_strand_id
1 'polypeptide(L)'
;MIINFLGKGGSGKTSLATQAAFYLQKSRPVLAVDADHNMDFAFNVAEGDLPDMNHLGSALPDVLEHVGLSSDDTYTKAFLEEIDARFSFGEDCDDFTATYTHEVQDNLGQSSSHEFRSAD
;
A
#
# COMPACT_ATOMS: atom_id res chain seq x y z
N MET A 1 5.21 -8.63 14.54
CA MET A 1 3.79 -8.79 14.94
C MET A 1 2.95 -8.46 13.71
N ILE A 2 1.98 -9.31 13.36
CA ILE A 2 1.08 -9.10 12.20
C ILE A 2 -0.33 -8.89 12.76
N ILE A 3 -1.03 -7.86 12.28
CA ILE A 3 -2.40 -7.53 12.68
C ILE A 3 -3.25 -7.41 11.42
N ASN A 4 -4.32 -8.20 11.33
CA ASN A 4 -5.24 -8.18 10.20
C ASN A 4 -6.58 -7.55 10.62
N PHE A 5 -7.10 -6.62 9.82
CA PHE A 5 -8.40 -5.98 10.03
C PHE A 5 -9.44 -6.60 9.09
N LEU A 6 -10.26 -7.52 9.63
CA LEU A 6 -11.23 -8.32 8.87
C LEU A 6 -12.67 -8.02 9.31
N GLY A 7 -13.64 -8.22 8.41
CA GLY A 7 -15.05 -7.90 8.66
C GLY A 7 -15.88 -7.73 7.39
N LYS A 8 -17.19 -7.47 7.55
CA LYS A 8 -18.12 -7.25 6.43
C LYS A 8 -17.93 -5.89 5.77
N GLY A 9 -18.59 -5.66 4.63
CA GLY A 9 -18.71 -4.31 4.04
C GLY A 9 -19.34 -3.34 5.04
N GLY A 10 -18.79 -2.12 5.15
CA GLY A 10 -19.29 -1.10 6.08
C GLY A 10 -18.98 -1.30 7.57
N SER A 11 -18.19 -2.31 7.97
CA SER A 11 -17.89 -2.56 9.38
C SER A 11 -16.77 -1.69 9.98
N GLY A 12 -16.29 -0.67 9.25
CA GLY A 12 -15.24 0.25 9.72
C GLY A 12 -13.82 -0.31 9.71
N LYS A 13 -13.54 -1.38 8.95
CA LYS A 13 -12.20 -2.04 8.90
C LYS A 13 -11.10 -1.05 8.55
N THR A 14 -11.27 -0.35 7.43
CA THR A 14 -10.30 0.61 6.93
C THR A 14 -10.11 1.76 7.91
N SER A 15 -11.19 2.29 8.49
CA SER A 15 -11.12 3.35 9.50
C SER A 15 -10.29 2.92 10.72
N LEU A 16 -10.50 1.69 11.20
CA LEU A 16 -9.73 1.17 12.34
C LEU A 16 -8.27 0.89 11.96
N ALA A 17 -8.02 0.34 10.77
CA ALA A 17 -6.67 0.08 10.26
C ALA A 17 -5.88 1.39 10.14
N THR A 18 -6.48 2.44 9.55
CA THR A 18 -5.89 3.77 9.43
C THR A 18 -5.50 4.35 10.80
N GLN A 19 -6.44 4.35 11.76
CA GLN A 19 -6.17 4.87 13.10
C GLN A 19 -5.12 4.04 13.84
N ALA A 20 -5.12 2.71 13.67
CA ALA A 20 -4.11 1.84 14.26
C ALA A 20 -2.72 2.13 13.68
N ALA A 21 -2.60 2.33 12.37
CA ALA A 21 -1.34 2.69 11.74
C ALA A 21 -0.80 4.03 12.28
N PHE A 22 -1.63 5.08 12.30
CA PHE A 22 -1.26 6.39 12.86
C PHE A 22 -0.91 6.34 14.36
N TYR A 23 -1.58 5.50 15.14
CA TYR A 23 -1.28 5.37 16.56
C TYR A 23 0.04 4.61 16.79
N LEU A 24 0.23 3.49 16.11
CA LEU A 24 1.38 2.63 16.30
C LEU A 24 2.67 3.29 15.81
N GLN A 25 2.63 4.00 14.68
CA GLN A 25 3.82 4.61 14.07
C GLN A 25 4.56 5.54 15.05
N LYS A 26 3.81 6.20 15.95
CA LYS A 26 4.35 7.13 16.96
C LYS A 26 5.39 6.52 17.90
N SER A 27 5.42 5.20 18.02
CA SER A 27 6.31 4.49 18.97
C SER A 27 7.18 3.42 18.33
N ARG A 28 6.91 3.06 17.08
CA ARG A 28 7.59 1.96 16.39
C ARG A 28 7.40 2.09 14.87
N PRO A 29 8.35 1.59 14.05
CA PRO A 29 8.12 1.43 12.62
C PRO A 29 6.89 0.56 12.34
N VAL A 30 6.07 0.97 11.38
CA VAL A 30 4.86 0.25 10.93
C VAL A 30 4.92 0.05 9.43
N LEU A 31 4.84 -1.20 8.99
CA LEU A 31 4.51 -1.53 7.60
C LEU A 31 3.01 -1.79 7.53
N ALA A 32 2.28 -0.89 6.86
CA ALA A 32 0.86 -1.05 6.61
C ALA A 32 0.64 -1.51 5.16
N VAL A 33 -0.19 -2.53 4.96
CA VAL A 33 -0.49 -3.12 3.65
C VAL A 33 -1.99 -3.04 3.43
N ASP A 34 -2.40 -2.36 2.36
CA ASP A 34 -3.79 -2.39 1.90
C ASP A 34 -3.98 -3.56 0.93
N ALA A 35 -4.74 -4.55 1.36
CA ALA A 35 -5.10 -5.71 0.55
C ALA A 35 -6.55 -5.64 0.04
N ASP A 36 -7.19 -4.46 0.13
CA ASP A 36 -8.53 -4.22 -0.37
C ASP A 36 -8.47 -3.60 -1.78
N HIS A 37 -9.26 -4.16 -2.71
CA HIS A 37 -9.42 -3.64 -4.07
C HIS A 37 -9.88 -2.18 -4.16
N ASN A 38 -10.57 -1.66 -3.13
CA ASN A 38 -11.05 -0.28 -3.13
C ASN A 38 -9.97 0.74 -2.74
N MET A 39 -8.84 0.28 -2.19
CA MET A 39 -7.71 1.13 -1.77
C MET A 39 -8.08 2.28 -0.79
N ASP A 40 -9.17 2.11 -0.03
CA ASP A 40 -9.65 3.14 0.91
C ASP A 40 -8.61 3.47 1.99
N PHE A 41 -7.71 2.53 2.33
CA PHE A 41 -6.68 2.79 3.35
C PHE A 41 -5.63 3.75 2.81
N ALA A 42 -5.16 3.53 1.58
CA ALA A 42 -4.24 4.43 0.90
C ALA A 42 -4.85 5.83 0.77
N PHE A 43 -6.12 5.92 0.37
CA PHE A 43 -6.84 7.19 0.28
C PHE A 43 -6.89 7.95 1.62
N ASN A 44 -7.20 7.25 2.72
CA ASN A 44 -7.24 7.85 4.05
C ASN A 44 -5.86 8.33 4.52
N VAL A 45 -4.82 7.55 4.22
CA VAL A 45 -3.42 7.89 4.56
C VAL A 45 -2.96 9.12 3.77
N ALA A 46 -3.37 9.22 2.51
CA ALA A 46 -3.07 10.34 1.61
C ALA A 46 -3.88 11.61 1.89
N GLU A 47 -4.75 11.61 2.90
CA GLU A 47 -5.70 12.70 3.15
C GLU A 47 -6.55 13.06 1.91
N GLY A 48 -6.78 12.07 1.05
CA GLY A 48 -7.52 12.19 -0.22
C GLY A 48 -6.70 12.63 -1.43
N ASP A 49 -5.41 12.93 -1.28
CA ASP A 49 -4.51 13.33 -2.36
C ASP A 49 -3.59 12.17 -2.77
N LEU A 50 -4.17 11.18 -3.46
CA LEU A 50 -3.39 10.08 -3.99
C LEU A 50 -2.66 10.50 -5.28
N PRO A 51 -1.37 10.17 -5.43
CA PRO A 51 -0.66 10.38 -6.68
C PRO A 51 -1.31 9.56 -7.80
N ASP A 52 -1.10 9.99 -9.05
CA ASP A 52 -1.46 9.17 -10.20
C ASP A 52 -0.53 7.96 -10.23
N MET A 53 -1.09 6.78 -9.96
CA MET A 53 -0.34 5.53 -9.84
C MET A 53 -0.85 4.53 -10.86
N ASN A 54 0.05 3.70 -11.37
CA ASN A 54 -0.34 2.57 -12.18
C ASN A 54 -1.21 1.61 -11.36
N HIS A 55 -2.44 1.39 -11.80
CA HIS A 55 -3.31 0.39 -11.18
C HIS A 55 -2.80 -1.01 -11.51
N LEU A 56 -3.08 -1.98 -10.64
CA LEU A 56 -2.65 -3.37 -10.84
C LEU A 56 -3.06 -3.92 -12.23
N GLY A 57 -4.22 -3.52 -12.76
CA GLY A 57 -4.66 -3.97 -14.07
C GLY A 57 -3.77 -3.49 -15.23
N SER A 58 -3.29 -2.26 -15.17
CA SER A 58 -2.35 -1.72 -16.17
C SER A 58 -0.91 -2.16 -15.91
N ALA A 59 -0.56 -2.42 -14.65
CA ALA A 59 0.75 -2.87 -14.20
C ALA A 59 0.95 -4.40 -14.27
N LEU A 60 -0.08 -5.18 -14.62
CA LEU A 60 0.04 -6.64 -14.62
C LEU A 60 1.01 -7.17 -15.69
N PRO A 61 0.99 -6.69 -16.95
CA PRO A 61 1.86 -7.24 -17.99
C PRO A 61 3.36 -7.08 -17.69
N ASP A 62 3.75 -5.92 -17.20
CA ASP A 62 5.13 -5.58 -16.81
C ASP A 62 5.55 -6.29 -15.52
N VAL A 63 4.66 -6.47 -14.53
CA VAL A 63 4.95 -7.32 -13.36
C VAL A 63 5.22 -8.75 -13.80
N LEU A 64 4.41 -9.31 -14.70
CA LEU A 64 4.63 -10.66 -15.24
C LEU A 64 5.98 -10.76 -15.96
N GLU A 65 6.29 -9.81 -16.85
CA GLU A 65 7.57 -9.77 -17.55
C GLU A 65 8.75 -9.70 -16.56
N HIS A 66 8.67 -8.85 -15.54
CA HIS A 66 9.70 -8.69 -14.52
C HIS A 66 9.98 -9.98 -13.75
N VAL A 67 8.93 -10.74 -13.43
CA VAL A 67 9.06 -12.05 -12.78
C VAL A 67 9.29 -13.21 -13.76
N GLY A 68 9.51 -12.94 -15.05
CA GLY A 68 9.80 -13.97 -16.06
C GLY A 68 8.60 -14.84 -16.44
N LEU A 69 7.38 -14.32 -16.24
CA LEU A 69 6.13 -14.95 -16.64
C LEU A 69 5.54 -14.27 -17.88
N SER A 70 4.80 -15.03 -18.67
CA SER A 70 3.97 -14.53 -19.76
C SER A 70 2.52 -14.36 -19.32
N SER A 71 1.74 -13.59 -20.08
CA SER A 71 0.28 -13.44 -19.86
C SER A 71 -0.50 -14.75 -19.97
N ASP A 72 0.07 -15.75 -20.64
CA ASP A 72 -0.52 -17.08 -20.81
C ASP A 72 -0.12 -18.04 -19.68
N ASP A 73 0.83 -17.65 -18.84
CA ASP A 73 1.25 -18.46 -17.70
C ASP A 73 0.22 -18.39 -16.57
N THR A 74 -0.13 -19.55 -16.04
CA THR A 74 -1.00 -19.62 -14.86
C THR A 74 -0.21 -19.27 -13.60
N TYR A 75 -0.87 -18.61 -12.64
CA TYR A 75 -0.30 -18.37 -11.30
C TYR A 75 0.28 -19.64 -10.66
N THR A 76 -0.31 -20.81 -10.93
CA THR A 76 0.20 -22.10 -10.44
C THR A 76 1.60 -22.42 -10.95
N LYS A 77 1.93 -22.04 -12.18
CA LYS A 77 3.26 -22.27 -12.77
C LYS A 77 4.34 -21.45 -12.04
N ALA A 78 4.05 -20.19 -11.72
CA ALA A 78 4.96 -19.34 -10.95
C ALA A 78 5.34 -19.96 -9.59
N PHE A 79 4.36 -20.57 -8.90
CA PHE A 79 4.59 -21.26 -7.63
C PHE A 79 5.39 -22.56 -7.78
N LEU A 80 5.18 -23.30 -8.87
CA LEU A 80 5.86 -24.59 -9.11
C LEU A 80 7.30 -24.42 -9.58
N GLU A 81 7.59 -23.31 -10.27
CA GLU A 81 8.91 -23.03 -10.84
C GLU A 81 9.83 -22.25 -9.87
N GLU A 82 9.39 -22.00 -8.64
CA GLU A 82 10.14 -21.28 -7.59
C GLU A 82 10.82 -20.00 -8.11
N ILE A 83 10.08 -19.21 -8.89
CA ILE A 83 10.58 -17.94 -9.43
C ILE A 83 10.99 -17.03 -8.27
N ASP A 84 12.30 -16.79 -8.09
CA ASP A 84 12.89 -16.02 -6.98
C ASP A 84 12.79 -14.49 -7.20
N ALA A 85 11.70 -14.03 -7.79
CA ALA A 85 11.45 -12.60 -7.93
C ALA A 85 11.04 -12.02 -6.59
N ARG A 86 11.76 -10.98 -6.15
CA ARG A 86 11.56 -10.32 -4.86
C ARG A 86 11.36 -8.83 -5.09
N PHE A 87 10.19 -8.34 -4.71
CA PHE A 87 9.93 -6.91 -4.59
C PHE A 87 10.60 -6.38 -3.32
N SER A 88 11.23 -5.21 -3.41
CA SER A 88 11.97 -4.61 -2.32
C SER A 88 11.28 -3.35 -1.79
N PHE A 89 11.22 -3.18 -0.46
CA PHE A 89 10.78 -1.93 0.16
C PHE A 89 12.00 -1.19 0.72
N GLY A 90 12.28 0.06 0.32
CA GLY A 90 13.32 0.89 0.94
C GLY A 90 13.93 1.97 0.04
N GLU A 91 14.94 2.69 0.54
CA GLU A 91 15.71 3.68 -0.25
C GLU A 91 16.45 3.02 -1.43
N ASP A 92 16.76 1.73 -1.31
CA ASP A 92 17.36 0.89 -2.34
C ASP A 92 16.31 -0.04 -2.99
N CYS A 93 15.11 0.47 -3.30
CA CYS A 93 14.17 -0.26 -4.15
C CYS A 93 14.89 -0.73 -5.42
N ASP A 94 14.66 -1.97 -5.84
CA ASP A 94 15.09 -2.38 -7.17
C ASP A 94 14.44 -1.48 -8.24
N ASP A 95 15.11 -1.29 -9.38
CA ASP A 95 14.67 -0.37 -10.44
C ASP A 95 13.21 -0.60 -10.87
N PHE A 96 12.76 -1.86 -10.80
CA PHE A 96 11.37 -2.20 -11.11
C PHE A 96 10.42 -1.70 -10.02
N THR A 97 10.64 -2.07 -8.76
CA THR A 97 9.79 -1.62 -7.65
C THR A 97 9.79 -0.08 -7.51
N ALA A 98 10.91 0.58 -7.80
CA ALA A 98 11.01 2.05 -7.81
C ALA A 98 10.03 2.70 -8.82
N THR A 99 9.71 2.03 -9.94
CA THR A 99 8.75 2.51 -10.95
C THR A 99 7.32 2.61 -10.41
N TYR A 100 6.98 1.84 -9.37
CA TYR A 100 5.66 1.77 -8.75
C TYR A 100 5.61 2.39 -7.36
N THR A 101 6.73 2.96 -6.91
CA THR A 101 6.84 3.57 -5.59
C THR A 101 6.54 5.06 -5.71
N HIS A 102 5.50 5.50 -5.01
CA HIS A 102 5.13 6.90 -4.93
C HIS A 102 5.12 7.34 -3.47
N GLU A 103 5.81 8.45 -3.18
CA GLU A 103 5.70 9.09 -1.89
C GLU A 103 4.34 9.80 -1.81
N VAL A 104 3.58 9.49 -0.77
CA VAL A 104 2.24 10.06 -0.53
C VAL A 104 2.28 11.12 0.55
N GLN A 105 3.05 10.88 1.62
CA GLN A 105 3.23 11.83 2.72
C GLN A 105 4.53 11.54 3.44
N ASP A 106 5.25 12.60 3.77
CA ASP A 106 6.43 12.55 4.61
C ASP A 106 5.98 12.51 6.09
N ASN A 107 6.38 11.48 6.84
CA ASN A 107 5.98 11.24 8.24
C ASN A 107 4.45 11.25 8.50
N LEU A 108 3.77 10.15 8.13
CA LEU A 108 2.37 9.81 8.46
C LEU A 108 1.85 10.46 9.76
N GLY A 109 1.01 11.49 9.63
CA GLY A 109 0.33 12.13 10.77
C GLY A 109 1.08 13.28 11.46
N GLN A 110 2.14 13.82 10.86
CA GLN A 110 2.60 15.19 11.15
C GLN A 110 1.94 16.18 10.18
N SER A 111 0.62 16.35 10.26
CA SER A 111 0.02 17.51 9.60
C SER A 111 0.47 18.77 10.35
N SER A 112 0.97 19.76 9.61
CA SER A 112 1.25 21.09 10.11
C SER A 112 -0.02 21.66 10.72
N SER A 113 -0.09 21.70 12.05
CA SER A 113 -1.04 22.44 12.89
C SER A 113 -2.25 23.02 12.13
N HIS A 114 -3.25 22.20 11.80
CA HIS A 114 -4.55 22.74 11.43
C HIS A 114 -5.15 23.37 12.69
N GLU A 115 -5.12 24.70 12.74
CA GLU A 115 -5.86 25.51 13.69
C GLU A 115 -7.30 25.02 13.73
N PHE A 116 -7.69 24.43 14.86
CA PHE A 116 -9.09 24.32 15.23
C PHE A 116 -9.66 25.74 15.29
N ARG A 117 -10.34 26.17 14.23
CA ARG A 117 -11.22 27.33 14.30
C ARG A 117 -12.36 26.97 15.23
N SER A 118 -12.32 27.51 16.44
CA SER A 118 -13.48 27.57 17.32
C SER A 118 -14.60 28.30 16.58
N ALA A 119 -15.73 27.64 16.42
CA ALA A 119 -16.96 28.31 16.05
C ALA A 119 -17.43 29.10 17.29
N ASP A 120 -17.35 30.43 17.19
CA ASP A 120 -18.14 31.35 18.02
C ASP A 120 -19.61 31.34 17.56
#